data_AF-A0A3B9F505-F1
#
_entry.id   AF-A0A3B9F505-F1
#
_cell.length_a   1.000
_cell.length_b   1.000
_cell.length_c   1.000
_cell.angle_alpha   90.00
_cell.angle_beta   90.00
_cell.angle_gamma   90.00
#
_symmetry.space_group_name_H-M   'P 1'
#
loop_
_entity.id
_entity.type
_entity.pdbx_description
1 polymer ?
#
loop_
_entity_poly.entity_id
_entity_poly.type
_entity_poly.pdbx_seq_one_letter_code
_entity_poly.pdbx_strand_id
1 'polypeptide(L)'
;MNQSIKIDSEVFNIRLQQIASAIDETAENCQGDAITLLALLRKLENLHREICDNAFQSSLPNNRQALYTFLKNIETEGGWPYIERMNVQKLLRNLVVMENDSDNA
;
A
#
# COMPACT_ATOMS: atom_id res chain seq x y z
N MET A 1 -30.51 6.75 -3.69
CA MET A 1 -29.70 5.72 -3.00
C MET A 1 -28.23 6.02 -3.29
N ASN A 2 -27.54 6.79 -2.44
CA ASN A 2 -26.13 7.20 -2.63
C ASN A 2 -25.50 7.69 -1.30
N GLN A 3 -25.87 7.08 -0.17
CA GLN A 3 -25.33 7.46 1.15
C GLN A 3 -24.42 6.38 1.75
N SER A 4 -24.53 5.12 1.33
CA SER A 4 -23.80 4.01 1.93
C SER A 4 -22.30 3.98 1.58
N ILE A 5 -21.89 4.43 0.37
CA ILE A 5 -20.48 4.38 -0.07
C ILE A 5 -19.63 5.48 0.58
N LYS A 6 -20.25 6.61 0.98
CA LYS A 6 -19.52 7.76 1.54
C LYS A 6 -19.13 7.56 3.00
N ILE A 7 -19.97 6.85 3.77
CA ILE A 7 -19.76 6.56 5.19
C ILE A 7 -18.54 5.67 5.38
N ASP A 8 -18.35 4.67 4.50
CA ASP A 8 -17.19 3.78 4.56
C ASP A 8 -15.87 4.52 4.32
N SER A 9 -15.87 5.52 3.42
CA SER A 9 -14.69 6.34 3.13
C SER A 9 -14.36 7.32 4.27
N GLU A 10 -15.37 7.93 4.89
CA GLU A 10 -15.16 8.87 6.01
C GLU A 10 -14.66 8.14 7.27
N VAL A 11 -15.26 7.00 7.61
CA VAL A 11 -14.79 6.14 8.71
C VAL A 11 -13.37 5.64 8.46
N PHE A 12 -13.04 5.30 7.22
CA PHE A 12 -11.69 4.90 6.84
C PHE A 12 -10.68 6.04 7.04
N ASN A 13 -11.01 7.26 6.60
CA ASN A 13 -10.14 8.43 6.81
C ASN A 13 -9.94 8.76 8.29
N ILE A 14 -10.99 8.66 9.12
CA ILE A 14 -10.87 8.84 10.58
C ILE A 14 -9.89 7.82 11.17
N ARG A 15 -9.99 6.55 10.76
CA ARG A 15 -9.07 5.50 11.24
C ARG A 15 -7.63 5.75 10.80
N LEU A 16 -7.41 6.18 9.55
CA LEU A 16 -6.07 6.55 9.09
C LEU A 16 -5.49 7.71 9.90
N GLN A 17 -6.31 8.72 10.19
CA GLN A 17 -5.89 9.84 11.03
C GLN A 17 -5.52 9.39 12.45
N GLN A 18 -6.31 8.50 13.06
CA GLN A 18 -5.99 7.93 14.37
C GLN A 18 -4.66 7.17 14.38
N ILE A 19 -4.38 6.38 13.33
CA ILE A 19 -3.11 5.67 13.18
C ILE A 19 -1.95 6.67 13.06
N ALA A 20 -2.11 7.71 12.23
CA ALA A 20 -1.09 8.74 12.06
C ALA A 20 -0.79 9.46 13.39
N SER A 21 -1.83 9.90 14.10
CA SER A 21 -1.66 10.56 15.41
C SER A 21 -0.98 9.68 16.44
N ALA A 22 -1.28 8.37 16.48
CA ALA A 22 -0.62 7.44 17.40
C ALA A 22 0.87 7.26 17.07
N ILE A 23 1.23 7.25 15.79
CA ILE A 23 2.63 7.18 15.35
C ILE A 23 3.36 8.47 15.72
N ASP A 24 2.75 9.63 15.47
CA ASP A 24 3.32 10.94 15.80
C ASP A 24 3.54 11.08 17.30
N GLU A 25 2.54 10.76 18.13
CA GLU A 25 2.65 10.78 19.60
C GLU A 25 3.77 9.83 20.09
N THR A 26 3.87 8.65 19.48
CA THR A 26 4.95 7.71 19.82
C THR A 26 6.33 8.28 19.46
N ALA A 27 6.47 8.92 18.30
CA ALA A 27 7.72 9.53 17.87
C ALA A 27 8.11 10.73 18.76
N GLU A 28 7.15 11.56 19.15
CA GLU A 28 7.35 12.67 20.08
C GLU A 28 7.82 12.18 21.45
N ASN A 29 7.20 11.13 21.99
CA ASN A 29 7.59 10.53 23.27
C ASN A 29 8.98 9.88 23.25
N CYS A 30 9.51 9.54 22.06
CA CYS A 30 10.82 8.92 21.88
C CYS A 30 11.91 9.95 21.49
N GLN A 31 11.61 11.25 21.50
CA GLN A 31 12.58 12.28 21.12
C GLN A 31 13.85 12.21 21.96
N GLY A 32 15.00 12.26 21.29
CA GLY A 32 16.31 12.14 21.93
C GLY A 32 16.77 10.69 22.18
N ASP A 33 15.92 9.69 21.99
CA ASP A 33 16.28 8.27 22.06
C ASP A 33 16.29 7.63 20.66
N ALA A 34 17.48 7.62 20.06
CA ALA A 34 17.71 7.06 18.73
C ALA A 34 17.41 5.55 18.63
N ILE A 35 17.57 4.78 19.71
CA ILE A 35 17.32 3.33 19.70
C ILE A 35 15.83 3.05 19.67
N THR A 36 15.06 3.78 20.48
CA THR A 36 13.60 3.63 20.51
C THR A 36 12.95 4.15 19.22
N LEU A 37 13.46 5.26 18.66
CA LEU A 37 13.05 5.72 17.32
C LEU A 37 13.37 4.69 16.22
N LEU A 38 14.54 4.05 16.27
CA LEU A 38 14.88 2.98 15.33
C LEU A 38 13.95 1.77 15.45
N ALA A 39 13.53 1.42 16.67
CA ALA A 39 12.56 0.36 16.89
C ALA A 39 11.17 0.69 16.29
N LEU A 40 10.72 1.94 16.43
CA LEU A 40 9.50 2.45 15.79
C LEU A 40 9.59 2.33 14.27
N LEU A 41 10.68 2.82 13.66
CA LEU A 41 10.89 2.75 12.20
C LEU A 41 10.86 1.32 11.68
N ARG A 42 11.56 0.38 12.34
CA ARG A 42 11.54 -1.04 11.97
C ARG A 42 10.16 -1.66 12.07
N LYS A 43 9.35 -1.26 13.06
CA LYS A 43 7.98 -1.75 13.20
C LYS A 43 7.10 -1.25 12.05
N LEU A 44 7.22 0.03 11.69
CA LEU A 44 6.49 0.62 10.56
C LEU A 44 6.87 -0.05 9.24
N GLU A 45 8.17 -0.31 9.02
CA GLU A 45 8.66 -1.03 7.84
C GLU A 45 8.07 -2.45 7.76
N ASN A 46 8.01 -3.18 8.87
CA ASN A 46 7.42 -4.52 8.90
C ASN A 46 5.92 -4.51 8.61
N LEU A 47 5.17 -3.57 9.19
CA LEU A 47 3.74 -3.40 8.90
C LEU A 47 3.53 -3.06 7.42
N HIS A 48 4.34 -2.15 6.89
CA HIS A 48 4.32 -1.78 5.49
C HIS A 48 4.57 -3.00 4.58
N ARG A 49 5.61 -3.81 4.86
CA ARG A 49 5.90 -5.04 4.13
C ARG A 49 4.74 -6.04 4.17
N GLU A 50 4.15 -6.26 5.34
CA GLU A 50 3.05 -7.20 5.52
C GLU A 50 1.80 -6.78 4.72
N ILE A 51 1.47 -5.50 4.73
CA ILE A 51 0.39 -4.94 3.92
C ILE A 51 0.70 -5.11 2.42
N CYS A 52 1.93 -4.84 2.01
CA CYS A 52 2.34 -4.94 0.60
C CYS A 52 2.31 -6.39 0.08
N ASP A 53 2.95 -7.31 0.80
CA ASP A 53 3.12 -8.69 0.35
C ASP A 53 1.83 -9.51 0.45
N ASN A 54 0.91 -9.15 1.35
CA ASN A 54 -0.36 -9.85 1.52
C ASN A 54 -1.51 -9.07 0.90
N ALA A 55 -2.06 -8.08 1.63
CA ALA A 55 -3.32 -7.44 1.30
C ALA A 55 -3.27 -6.65 -0.02
N PHE A 56 -2.18 -5.93 -0.28
CA PHE A 56 -2.02 -5.14 -1.50
C PHE A 56 -1.80 -6.04 -2.71
N GLN A 57 -0.82 -6.95 -2.64
CA GLN A 57 -0.52 -7.87 -3.75
C GLN A 57 -1.72 -8.74 -4.13
N SER A 58 -2.50 -9.24 -3.16
CA SER A 58 -3.71 -10.02 -3.44
C SER A 58 -4.84 -9.19 -4.04
N SER A 59 -4.83 -7.87 -3.83
CA SER A 59 -5.84 -6.95 -4.34
C SER A 59 -5.46 -6.33 -5.70
N LEU A 60 -4.29 -6.67 -6.25
CA LEU A 60 -3.87 -6.18 -7.55
C LEU A 60 -4.82 -6.69 -8.65
N PRO A 61 -5.22 -5.84 -9.61
CA PRO A 61 -6.05 -6.27 -10.72
C PRO A 61 -5.35 -7.37 -11.53
N ASN A 62 -6.11 -8.42 -11.87
CA ASN A 62 -5.66 -9.53 -12.70
C ASN A 62 -5.97 -9.36 -14.19
N ASN A 63 -6.49 -8.18 -14.60
CA ASN A 63 -6.69 -7.83 -16.00
C ASN A 63 -5.92 -6.56 -16.35
N ARG A 64 -5.29 -6.57 -17.53
CA ARG A 64 -4.44 -5.53 -18.08
C ARG A 64 -5.08 -4.14 -18.04
N GLN A 65 -6.34 -4.02 -18.44
CA GLN A 65 -7.02 -2.72 -18.49
C GLN A 65 -7.18 -2.10 -17.09
N ALA A 66 -7.60 -2.90 -16.11
CA ALA A 66 -7.76 -2.44 -14.73
C ALA A 66 -6.41 -2.14 -14.07
N LEU A 67 -5.37 -2.91 -14.41
CA LEU A 67 -4.01 -2.64 -13.96
C LEU A 67 -3.49 -1.32 -14.54
N TYR A 68 -3.74 -1.02 -15.81
CA TYR A 68 -3.37 0.28 -16.40
C TYR A 68 -4.09 1.45 -15.73
N THR A 69 -5.39 1.34 -15.46
CA THR A 69 -6.14 2.36 -14.72
C THR A 69 -5.58 2.56 -13.31
N PHE A 70 -5.24 1.46 -12.63
CA PHE A 70 -4.65 1.48 -11.30
C PHE A 70 -3.28 2.16 -11.29
N LEU A 71 -2.40 1.82 -12.24
CA LEU A 71 -1.07 2.44 -12.39
C LEU A 71 -1.18 3.94 -12.69
N LYS A 72 -2.09 4.32 -13.57
CA LYS A 72 -2.35 5.73 -13.88
C LYS A 72 -2.81 6.51 -12.66
N ASN A 73 -3.70 5.95 -11.84
CA ASN A 73 -4.12 6.60 -10.59
C ASN A 73 -2.93 6.84 -9.64
N ILE A 74 -2.03 5.87 -9.49
CA ILE A 74 -0.82 6.02 -8.67
C ILE A 74 0.11 7.11 -9.23
N GLU A 75 0.26 7.19 -10.55
CA GLU A 75 1.05 8.24 -11.22
C GLU A 75 0.46 9.64 -11.01
N THR A 76 -0.87 9.76 -10.99
CA THR A 76 -1.57 11.06 -10.94
C THR A 76 -1.72 11.61 -9.52
N GLU A 77 -1.89 10.76 -8.51
CA GLU A 77 -2.08 11.16 -7.10
C GLU A 77 -0.75 11.39 -6.35
N GLY A 78 0.38 11.05 -6.97
CA GLY A 78 1.70 11.33 -6.43
C GLY A 78 2.26 10.19 -5.58
N GLY A 79 3.00 9.32 -6.25
CA GLY A 79 4.06 8.50 -5.68
C GLY A 79 3.63 7.09 -5.32
N TRP A 80 4.31 6.12 -5.93
CA TRP A 80 4.50 4.80 -5.33
C TRP A 80 4.76 5.01 -3.83
N PRO A 81 4.15 4.22 -2.91
CA PRO A 81 4.58 4.27 -1.51
C PRO A 81 6.10 4.18 -1.49
N TYR A 82 6.80 4.84 -0.57
CA TYR A 82 8.26 4.77 -0.52
C TYR A 82 8.65 3.35 -0.08
N ILE A 83 8.54 2.40 -1.02
CA ILE A 83 8.82 0.99 -0.87
C ILE A 83 10.22 0.83 -1.41
N GLU A 84 11.22 0.83 -0.52
CA GLU A 84 12.42 0.10 -0.84
C GLU A 84 12.03 -1.37 -1.05
N ARG A 85 11.79 -1.71 -2.32
CA ARG A 85 11.74 -3.07 -2.86
C ARG A 85 10.49 -3.89 -2.53
N MET A 86 9.32 -3.43 -2.96
CA MET A 86 8.48 -4.39 -3.69
C MET A 86 9.29 -4.68 -4.94
N ASN A 87 9.91 -5.85 -5.00
CA ASN A 87 10.68 -6.26 -6.16
C ASN A 87 9.76 -6.05 -7.36
N VAL A 88 10.04 -5.08 -8.24
CA VAL A 88 9.22 -4.79 -9.42
C VAL A 88 8.95 -6.08 -10.21
N GLN A 89 9.87 -7.04 -10.10
CA GLN A 89 9.74 -8.43 -10.52
C GLN A 89 8.45 -9.15 -10.05
N LYS A 90 7.96 -8.95 -8.82
CA LYS A 90 6.68 -9.51 -8.33
C LYS A 90 5.48 -8.92 -9.07
N LEU A 91 5.51 -7.61 -9.37
CA LEU A 91 4.47 -6.95 -10.17
C LEU A 91 4.51 -7.43 -11.63
N LEU A 92 5.71 -7.51 -12.20
CA LEU A 92 5.92 -7.97 -13.59
C LEU A 92 5.59 -9.45 -13.80
N ARG A 93 5.66 -10.28 -12.75
CA ARG A 93 5.28 -11.71 -12.84
C ARG A 93 3.83 -11.89 -13.30
N ASN A 94 2.92 -11.03 -12.82
CA ASN A 94 1.52 -11.08 -13.24
C ASN A 94 1.35 -10.70 -14.72
N LEU A 95 2.18 -9.78 -15.24
CA LEU A 95 2.16 -9.41 -16.66
C LEU A 95 2.66 -10.54 -17.57
N VAL A 96 3.71 -11.27 -17.16
CA VAL A 96 4.27 -12.40 -17.91
C VAL A 96 3.29 -13.59 -17.93
N VAL A 97 2.60 -13.86 -16.83
CA VAL A 97 1.59 -14.94 -16.77
C VAL A 97 0.44 -14.67 -17.74
N MET A 98 -0.04 -13.42 -17.83
CA MET A 98 -1.11 -13.03 -18.76
C MET A 98 -0.73 -13.15 -20.23
N GLU A 99 0.56 -13.05 -20.58
CA GLU A 99 1.04 -13.16 -21.97
C GLU A 99 1.09 -14.63 -22.43
N ASN A 100 1.33 -15.58 -21.51
CA ASN A 100 1.37 -17.01 -21.82
C ASN A 100 -0.04 -17.65 -21.92
N ASP A 101 -1.07 -17.07 -21.31
CA ASP A 101 -2.46 -17.54 -21.44
C ASP A 101 -3.09 -17.15 -22.80
N SER A 102 -2.51 -16.17 -23.51
CA SER A 102 -2.94 -15.76 -24.87
C SER A 102 -2.38 -16.61 -26.00
N ASP A 103 -1.34 -17.41 -25.76
CA ASP A 103 -0.70 -18.27 -26.79
C ASP A 103 -1.16 -19.74 -26.73
N ASN A 104 -2.11 -20.08 -25.85
CA ASN A 104 -2.60 -21.46 -25.68
C ASN A 104 -4.13 -21.60 -25.78
N ALA A 105 -4.78 -20.69 -26.52
CA ALA A 105 -6.22 -20.74 -26.84
C ALA A 105 -6.45 -20.86 -28.35
#